data_AF-A0A7Y0LHF7-F1
#
_entry.id   AF-A0A7Y0LHF7-F1
#
_cell.length_a   1.000
_cell.length_b   1.000
_cell.length_c   1.000
_cell.angle_alpha   90.00
_cell.angle_beta   90.00
_cell.angle_gamma   90.00
#
_symmetry.space_group_name_H-M   'P 1'
#
loop_
_entity.id
_entity.type
_entity.pdbx_description
1 polymer ?
#
loop_
_entity_poly.entity_id
_entity_poly.type
_entity_poly.pdbx_seq_one_letter_code
_entity_poly.pdbx_strand_id
1 'polypeptide(L)'
;MIDKNYITSGRNTIIHKIRKMDLIILNGPHKTVIVSHRGIGVYNGPIPRKKSEAKKAYQEVIDLGSIDVFGEEKKLLFVQALDNKEYKIDYTKEETPNFIKIHQDNYI
;
A
#
# COMPACT_ATOMS: atom_id res chain seq x y z
N MET A 1 8.61 -20.84 -4.99
CA MET A 1 7.58 -19.89 -4.48
C MET A 1 7.68 -18.63 -5.33
N ILE A 2 6.56 -18.08 -5.82
CA ILE A 2 6.58 -16.79 -6.52
C ILE A 2 6.76 -15.72 -5.45
N ASP A 3 7.85 -14.95 -5.51
CA ASP A 3 8.08 -13.83 -4.61
C ASP A 3 6.95 -12.78 -4.76
N LYS A 4 6.40 -12.33 -3.62
CA LYS A 4 5.45 -11.21 -3.58
C LYS A 4 6.16 -9.90 -3.95
N ASN A 5 5.45 -8.93 -4.54
CA ASN A 5 6.05 -7.62 -4.87
C ASN A 5 6.20 -6.68 -3.65
N TYR A 6 5.82 -7.18 -2.48
CA TYR A 6 5.93 -6.52 -1.18
C TYR A 6 6.23 -7.55 -0.09
N ILE A 7 6.65 -7.08 1.08
CA ILE A 7 6.66 -7.85 2.32
C ILE A 7 5.87 -7.10 3.39
N THR A 8 5.28 -7.84 4.31
CA THR A 8 4.76 -7.28 5.55
C THR A 8 5.86 -7.31 6.60
N SER A 9 5.90 -6.29 7.44
CA SER A 9 6.80 -6.18 8.58
C SER A 9 6.02 -5.71 9.80
N GLY A 10 6.30 -6.32 10.96
CA GLY A 10 5.59 -6.01 12.20
C GLY A 10 4.07 -6.16 12.06
N ARG A 11 3.32 -5.24 12.70
CA ARG A 11 1.85 -5.29 12.77
C ARG A 11 1.13 -4.44 11.72
N ASN A 12 1.83 -3.51 11.08
CA ASN A 12 1.22 -2.49 10.24
C ASN A 12 2.20 -1.85 9.24
N THR A 13 3.26 -2.56 8.83
CA THR A 13 4.20 -2.03 7.83
C THR A 13 4.18 -2.88 6.58
N ILE A 14 4.07 -2.23 5.42
CA ILE A 14 4.28 -2.84 4.10
C ILE A 14 5.56 -2.26 3.51
N ILE A 15 6.43 -3.12 3.00
CA ILE A 15 7.66 -2.71 2.31
C ILE A 15 7.53 -3.12 0.85
N HIS A 16 7.55 -2.13 -0.04
CA HIS A 16 7.46 -2.36 -1.46
C HIS A 16 8.83 -2.77 -2.03
N LYS A 17 8.87 -3.83 -2.86
CA LYS A 17 10.13 -4.41 -3.35
C LYS A 17 10.37 -4.21 -4.85
N ILE A 18 9.34 -4.00 -5.65
CA ILE A 18 9.44 -4.14 -7.12
C ILE A 18 9.02 -2.86 -7.85
N ARG A 19 10.01 -2.14 -8.39
CA ARG A 19 9.84 -0.87 -9.12
C ARG A 19 8.83 -0.89 -10.27
N LYS A 20 8.63 -2.06 -10.88
CA LYS A 20 7.77 -2.21 -12.07
C LYS A 20 6.31 -2.48 -11.74
N MET A 21 5.95 -2.68 -10.47
CA MET A 21 4.59 -3.04 -10.06
C MET A 21 4.07 -2.00 -9.08
N ASP A 22 2.92 -1.41 -9.36
CA ASP A 22 2.26 -0.55 -8.38
C ASP A 22 1.47 -1.41 -7.38
N LEU A 23 1.44 -1.01 -6.11
CA LEU A 23 0.64 -1.66 -5.08
C LEU A 23 -0.66 -0.87 -4.89
N ILE A 24 -1.81 -1.55 -4.97
CA ILE A 24 -3.12 -0.99 -4.63
C ILE A 24 -3.53 -1.56 -3.28
N ILE A 25 -3.57 -0.71 -2.26
CA ILE A 25 -3.86 -1.09 -0.87
C ILE A 25 -5.34 -0.84 -0.57
N LEU A 26 -6.05 -1.92 -0.25
CA LEU A 26 -7.44 -1.92 0.22
C LEU A 26 -7.47 -2.10 1.73
N ASN A 27 -8.37 -1.37 2.39
CA ASN A 27 -8.55 -1.42 3.83
C ASN A 27 -10.05 -1.37 4.18
N GLY A 28 -10.78 -2.44 3.85
CA GLY A 28 -12.23 -2.47 4.05
C GLY A 28 -12.95 -1.31 3.33
N PRO A 29 -13.78 -0.51 4.02
CA PRO A 29 -14.52 0.61 3.43
C PRO A 29 -13.70 1.90 3.27
N HIS A 30 -12.46 1.93 3.76
CA HIS A 30 -11.59 3.10 3.74
C HIS A 30 -11.08 3.44 2.33
N LYS A 31 -10.63 4.70 2.12
CA LYS A 31 -10.03 5.14 0.85
C LYS A 31 -8.88 4.22 0.42
N THR A 32 -8.91 3.82 -0.85
CA THR A 32 -7.82 3.01 -1.45
C THR A 32 -6.58 3.87 -1.69
N VAL A 33 -5.41 3.28 -1.47
CA VAL A 33 -4.11 3.95 -1.63
C VAL A 33 -3.29 3.24 -2.69
N ILE A 34 -2.66 3.98 -3.61
CA ILE A 34 -1.69 3.45 -4.57
C ILE A 34 -0.27 3.81 -4.15
N VAL A 35 0.62 2.81 -4.17
CA VAL A 35 2.05 2.97 -3.95
C VAL A 35 2.75 2.65 -5.28
N SER A 36 3.50 3.61 -5.79
CA SER A 36 4.29 3.46 -7.01
C SER A 36 5.76 3.72 -6.71
N HIS A 37 6.61 3.54 -7.71
CA HIS A 37 8.00 3.98 -7.59
C HIS A 37 8.18 5.50 -7.39
N ARG A 38 7.17 6.31 -7.72
CA ARG A 38 7.24 7.79 -7.58
C ARG A 38 6.73 8.29 -6.22
N GLY A 39 6.28 7.39 -5.36
CA GLY A 39 5.65 7.72 -4.08
C GLY A 39 4.22 7.17 -4.00
N ILE A 40 3.40 7.80 -3.16
CA ILE A 40 2.10 7.28 -2.73
C ILE A 40 0.98 8.31 -2.90
N GLY A 41 -0.26 7.85 -3.06
CA GLY A 41 -1.42 8.73 -3.09
C GLY A 41 -2.76 8.00 -3.01
N VAL A 42 -3.84 8.76 -2.90
CA VAL A 42 -5.20 8.22 -2.96
C VAL A 42 -5.49 7.71 -4.37
N TYR A 43 -6.09 6.53 -4.46
CA TYR A 43 -6.43 5.89 -5.73
C TYR A 43 -7.94 5.86 -5.93
N ASN A 44 -8.39 6.49 -7.02
CA ASN A 44 -9.80 6.52 -7.44
C ASN A 44 -10.04 5.75 -8.75
N GLY A 45 -9.04 4.97 -9.20
CA GLY A 45 -9.14 4.19 -10.42
C GLY A 45 -9.87 2.86 -10.23
N PRO A 46 -10.04 2.07 -11.31
CA PRO A 46 -10.63 0.75 -11.21
C PRO A 46 -9.74 -0.18 -10.38
N ILE A 47 -10.35 -0.93 -9.45
CA ILE A 47 -9.67 -1.94 -8.64
C ILE A 47 -9.77 -3.28 -9.39
N PRO A 48 -8.64 -3.90 -9.80
CA PRO A 48 -8.66 -5.20 -10.45
C PRO A 48 -9.29 -6.26 -9.56
N ARG A 49 -10.22 -7.06 -10.11
CA ARG A 49 -10.90 -8.13 -9.34
C ARG A 49 -10.15 -9.46 -9.42
N LYS A 50 -9.38 -9.67 -10.49
CA LYS A 50 -8.61 -10.90 -10.71
C LYS A 50 -7.12 -10.60 -10.68
N LYS A 51 -6.34 -11.54 -10.12
CA LYS A 51 -4.87 -11.48 -10.13
C LYS A 51 -4.28 -11.33 -11.53
N SER A 52 -4.90 -11.93 -12.55
CA SER A 52 -4.45 -11.83 -13.94
C SER A 52 -4.66 -10.44 -14.53
N GLU A 53 -5.75 -9.75 -14.19
CA GLU A 53 -6.03 -8.38 -14.61
C GLU A 53 -5.04 -7.42 -13.97
N ALA A 54 -4.81 -7.55 -12.65
CA ALA A 54 -3.83 -6.76 -11.93
C ALA A 54 -2.44 -6.89 -12.56
N LYS A 55 -1.99 -8.13 -12.83
CA LYS A 55 -0.70 -8.38 -13.49
C LYS A 55 -0.58 -7.74 -14.87
N LYS A 56 -1.63 -7.77 -15.69
CA LYS A 56 -1.64 -7.11 -17.02
C LYS A 56 -1.52 -5.58 -16.89
N ALA A 57 -2.05 -5.02 -15.82
CA ALA A 57 -1.97 -3.58 -15.51
C ALA A 57 -0.69 -3.21 -14.74
N TYR A 58 0.24 -4.15 -14.53
CA TYR A 58 1.42 -3.95 -13.69
C TYR A 58 1.07 -3.52 -12.25
N GLN A 59 0.04 -4.14 -11.69
CA GLN A 59 -0.49 -3.84 -10.36
C GLN A 59 -0.54 -5.11 -9.50
N GLU A 60 -0.43 -4.92 -8.18
CA GLU A 60 -0.76 -5.92 -7.17
C GLU A 60 -1.75 -5.32 -6.17
N VAL A 61 -2.89 -6.00 -5.98
CA VAL A 61 -3.90 -5.60 -5.00
C VAL A 61 -3.58 -6.27 -3.66
N ILE A 62 -3.46 -5.46 -2.61
CA ILE A 62 -3.17 -5.88 -1.24
C ILE A 62 -4.38 -5.52 -0.38
N ASP A 63 -5.05 -6.53 0.17
CA ASP A 63 -6.12 -6.34 1.13
C ASP A 63 -5.60 -6.52 2.56
N LEU A 64 -5.59 -5.45 3.36
CA LEU A 64 -5.09 -5.49 4.74
C LEU A 64 -5.92 -6.44 5.63
N GLY A 65 -7.22 -6.56 5.35
CA GLY A 65 -8.12 -7.46 6.08
C GLY A 65 -7.89 -8.94 5.76
N SER A 66 -7.15 -9.26 4.70
CA SER A 66 -6.80 -10.63 4.37
C SER A 66 -5.83 -11.22 5.40
N ILE A 67 -6.09 -12.47 5.81
CA ILE A 67 -5.22 -13.26 6.71
C ILE A 67 -3.80 -13.40 6.15
N ASP A 68 -3.64 -13.38 4.82
CA ASP A 68 -2.35 -13.47 4.15
C ASP A 68 -1.51 -12.17 4.21
N VAL A 69 -2.07 -11.11 4.80
CA VAL A 69 -1.45 -9.78 4.95
C VAL A 69 -1.37 -9.40 6.42
N PHE A 70 -2.49 -8.98 7.03
CA PHE A 70 -2.56 -8.67 8.46
C PHE A 70 -3.80 -9.26 9.17
N GLY A 71 -4.81 -9.68 8.42
CA GLY A 71 -6.05 -10.26 8.95
C GLY A 71 -7.02 -9.26 9.58
N GLU A 72 -6.73 -7.96 9.49
CA GLU A 72 -7.57 -6.91 10.06
C GLU A 72 -7.37 -5.57 9.33
N GLU A 73 -8.42 -4.76 9.35
CA GLU A 73 -8.34 -3.37 8.92
C GLU A 73 -7.39 -2.57 9.84
N LYS A 74 -6.73 -1.57 9.29
CA LYS A 74 -5.77 -0.75 10.02
C LYS A 74 -6.26 0.68 10.15
N LYS A 75 -6.16 1.23 11.36
CA LYS A 75 -6.26 2.68 11.58
C LYS A 75 -5.01 3.40 11.10
N LEU A 76 -3.85 2.77 11.26
CA LEU A 76 -2.55 3.33 10.94
C LEU A 76 -1.70 2.30 10.20
N LEU A 77 -1.22 2.65 9.01
CA LEU A 77 -0.35 1.83 8.18
C LEU A 77 0.91 2.62 7.84
N PHE A 78 2.06 1.94 7.88
CA PHE A 78 3.33 2.45 7.37
C PHE A 78 3.68 1.76 6.06
N VAL A 79 4.21 2.54 5.12
CA VAL A 79 4.62 2.04 3.81
C VAL A 79 6.02 2.53 3.51
N GLN A 80 6.98 1.61 3.44
CA GLN A 80 8.31 1.88 2.90
C GLN A 80 8.22 1.75 1.39
N ALA A 81 8.31 2.90 0.72
CA ALA A 81 8.20 3.00 -0.72
C ALA A 81 9.59 3.00 -1.39
N LEU A 82 9.60 2.95 -2.72
CA LEU A 82 10.83 2.82 -3.51
C LEU A 82 11.51 4.16 -3.83
N ASP A 83 10.98 5.26 -3.29
CA ASP A 83 11.54 6.61 -3.34
C ASP A 83 12.36 6.96 -2.07
N ASN A 84 12.78 5.94 -1.31
CA ASN A 84 13.55 6.03 -0.06
C ASN A 84 12.82 6.76 1.07
N LYS A 85 11.48 6.76 1.04
CA LYS A 85 10.64 7.36 2.08
C LYS A 85 9.78 6.30 2.73
N GLU A 86 9.54 6.51 4.03
CA GLU A 86 8.47 5.81 4.73
C GLU A 86 7.28 6.76 4.87
N TYR A 87 6.13 6.32 4.38
CA TYR A 87 4.88 7.03 4.48
C TYR A 87 4.04 6.48 5.63
N LYS A 88 3.37 7.38 6.33
CA LYS A 88 2.32 7.07 7.30
C LYS A 88 0.96 7.36 6.69
N ILE A 89 0.09 6.37 6.69
CA ILE A 89 -1.30 6.44 6.27
C ILE A 89 -2.18 6.32 7.52
N ASP A 90 -2.89 7.38 7.87
CA ASP A 90 -3.79 7.44 9.01
C ASP A 90 -5.25 7.46 8.53
N TYR A 91 -5.87 6.28 8.47
CA TYR A 91 -7.25 6.10 8.00
C TYR A 91 -8.29 6.78 8.91
N THR A 92 -7.91 7.25 10.10
CA THR A 92 -8.80 8.09 10.93
C THR A 92 -8.84 9.55 10.46
N LYS A 93 -8.03 9.90 9.44
CA LYS A 93 -7.80 11.27 8.96
C LYS A 93 -8.03 11.42 7.45
N GLU A 94 -8.78 10.51 6.82
CA GLU A 94 -9.02 10.41 5.37
C GLU A 94 -9.50 11.69 4.67
N GLU A 95 -10.24 12.53 5.39
CA GLU A 95 -10.77 13.80 4.87
C GLU A 95 -9.88 15.00 5.19
N THR A 96 -8.63 14.76 5.60
CA THR A 96 -7.70 15.81 6.00
C THR A 96 -6.37 15.66 5.28
N PRO A 97 -5.57 16.74 5.19
CA PRO A 97 -4.19 16.67 4.72
C PRO A 97 -3.27 15.77 5.57
N ASN A 98 -3.75 15.27 6.71
CA ASN A 98 -3.01 14.35 7.57
C ASN A 98 -3.22 12.87 7.20
N PHE A 99 -4.03 12.57 6.20
CA PHE A 99 -4.28 11.19 5.77
C PHE A 99 -2.99 10.48 5.36
N ILE A 100 -2.20 11.09 4.48
CA ILE A 100 -0.94 10.53 3.99
C ILE A 100 0.15 11.55 4.27
N LYS A 101 1.17 11.16 5.04
CA LYS A 101 2.36 11.99 5.31
C LYS A 101 3.64 11.18 5.17
N ILE A 102 4.71 11.87 4.83
CA ILE A 102 6.06 11.33 5.02
C ILE A 102 6.30 11.21 6.52
N HIS A 103 6.60 9.99 6.98
CA HIS A 103 6.98 9.72 8.37
C HIS A 103 8.49 9.91 8.56
N GLN A 104 9.27 9.38 7.62
CA GLN A 104 10.73 9.48 7.61
C GLN A 104 11.21 9.75 6.18
N ASP A 105 12.14 10.70 6.06
CA ASP A 105 12.81 11.04 4.80
C ASP A 105 14.24 10.50 4.84
N ASN A 106 14.70 9.89 3.75
CA ASN A 106 15.96 9.12 3.66
C ASN A 106 16.02 7.89 4.59
N TYR A 107 15.08 6.96 4.41
CA TYR A 107 15.13 5.65 5.07
C TYR A 107 16.13 4.73 4.35
N ILE A 108 17.41 4.77 4.75
CA ILE A 108 18.46 3.79 4.44
C ILE A 108 19.31 3.58 5.69
#